data_AF-A0A2L0CMH1-F1
#
_entry.id   AF-A0A2L0CMH1-F1
#
_cell.length_a   1.000
_cell.length_b   1.000
_cell.length_c   1.000
_cell.angle_alpha   90.00
_cell.angle_beta   90.00
_cell.angle_gamma   90.00
#
_symmetry.space_group_name_H-M   'P 1'
#
loop_
_entity.id
_entity.type
_entity.pdbx_description
1 polymer ?
#
loop_
_entity_poly.entity_id
_entity_poly.type
_entity_poly.pdbx_seq_one_letter_code
_entity_poly.pdbx_strand_id
1 'polypeptide(L)'
;IRRGSRCSTAKAFLRPANKRPNLHIALNSHVTKILINPSTKRAFGVEFVRDGSKDVITVRKEIILSAGSINSPQLLMLSGVGPRIHLEEHGINVLSDLPVGENMQDHVAMGGLTFLVDKPVSIVQDRFQAFPMMMKYVTNSEGPMTTLGGVEGLGFVNTKYGNRSWPDIQFHMAPASFSSDAGKRVRHVMGLTDTLYNTVYRPIANRDAWTIMPLLLRPRSRGWVRLRSKNPFQYPIINANYFDDPFDIKTLVEGAKIAVRISQASAFKQFNSRLHTIPFPNCRQYKFASDDYWECHIRT
;
A
#
# COMPACT_ATOMS: atom_id res chain seq x y z
N ILE A 1 -4.34 15.96 -4.99
CA ILE A 1 -5.47 16.07 -5.95
C ILE A 1 -5.43 17.46 -6.58
N ARG A 2 -5.87 17.64 -7.85
CA ARG A 2 -5.98 18.97 -8.48
C ARG A 2 -7.28 19.03 -9.28
N ARG A 3 -8.23 19.86 -8.83
CA ARG A 3 -9.60 19.98 -9.40
C ARG A 3 -10.30 18.62 -9.51
N GLY A 4 -10.50 17.94 -8.38
CA GLY A 4 -11.18 16.64 -8.32
C GLY A 4 -10.45 15.45 -8.95
N SER A 5 -9.39 15.66 -9.74
CA SER A 5 -8.66 14.58 -10.43
C SER A 5 -7.31 14.24 -9.76
N ARG A 6 -6.87 13.00 -9.99
CA ARG A 6 -5.51 12.56 -9.68
C ARG A 6 -4.47 13.52 -10.28
N CYS A 7 -3.53 13.94 -9.45
CA CYS A 7 -2.35 14.71 -9.85
C CYS A 7 -1.11 13.89 -9.46
N SER A 8 -0.58 13.12 -10.41
CA SER A 8 0.65 12.35 -10.22
C SER A 8 1.88 13.26 -10.30
N THR A 9 3.03 12.76 -9.85
CA THR A 9 4.34 13.40 -10.02
C THR A 9 4.61 13.74 -11.50
N ALA A 10 4.25 12.86 -12.43
CA ALA A 10 4.36 13.13 -13.86
C ALA A 10 3.50 14.33 -14.31
N LYS A 11 2.26 14.46 -13.83
CA LYS A 11 1.37 15.58 -14.16
C LYS A 11 1.79 16.89 -13.50
N ALA A 12 2.36 16.81 -12.30
CA ALA A 12 2.82 17.97 -11.54
C ALA A 12 4.16 18.52 -12.04
N PHE A 13 5.12 17.64 -12.36
CA PHE A 13 6.52 18.03 -12.58
C PHE A 13 7.02 17.74 -14.00
N LEU A 14 6.78 16.55 -14.55
CA LEU A 14 7.33 16.16 -15.85
C LEU A 14 6.60 16.81 -17.03
N ARG A 15 5.27 16.76 -17.06
CA ARG A 15 4.47 17.32 -18.16
C ARG A 15 4.72 18.83 -18.37
N PRO A 16 4.77 19.68 -17.33
CA PRO A 16 5.08 21.10 -17.53
C PRO A 16 6.50 21.36 -18.02
N ALA A 17 7.45 20.46 -17.73
CA ALA A 17 8.86 20.61 -18.08
C ALA A 17 9.26 19.92 -19.40
N ASN A 18 8.34 19.20 -20.07
CA ASN A 18 8.67 18.28 -21.16
C ASN A 18 9.23 18.96 -22.43
N LYS A 19 9.04 20.27 -22.59
CA LYS A 19 9.58 21.04 -23.73
C LYS A 19 10.99 21.58 -23.50
N ARG A 20 11.58 21.36 -22.32
CA ARG A 20 12.95 21.83 -22.04
C ARG A 20 13.94 21.05 -22.92
N PRO A 21 14.82 21.73 -23.67
CA PRO A 21 15.71 21.09 -24.63
C PRO A 21 16.75 20.16 -23.97
N ASN A 22 17.00 20.34 -22.68
CA ASN A 22 17.93 19.54 -21.88
C ASN A 22 17.26 18.40 -21.09
N LEU A 23 15.98 18.12 -21.30
CA LEU A 23 15.26 17.02 -20.67
C LEU A 23 14.75 16.04 -21.73
N HIS A 24 15.34 14.85 -21.74
CA HIS A 24 14.92 13.77 -22.63
C HIS A 24 14.15 12.72 -21.82
N ILE A 25 12.95 12.36 -22.26
CA ILE A 25 12.10 11.36 -21.60
C ILE A 25 11.89 10.21 -22.58
N ALA A 26 12.45 9.05 -22.25
CA ALA A 26 12.23 7.81 -22.99
C ALA A 26 11.16 6.98 -22.26
N LEU A 27 10.01 6.79 -22.91
CA LEU A 27 8.96 5.89 -22.44
C LEU A 27 9.19 4.49 -22.99
N ASN A 28 8.62 3.47 -22.34
CA ASN A 28 8.72 2.07 -22.74
C ASN A 28 10.17 1.58 -22.87
N SER A 29 11.06 2.13 -22.03
CA SER A 29 12.47 1.79 -21.94
C SER A 29 12.73 1.05 -20.62
N HIS A 30 12.70 -0.28 -20.65
CA HIS A 30 12.92 -1.10 -19.45
C HIS A 30 14.41 -1.26 -19.20
N VAL A 31 14.94 -0.60 -18.17
CA VAL A 31 16.35 -0.70 -17.81
C VAL A 31 16.65 -2.11 -17.29
N THR A 32 17.66 -2.76 -17.89
CA THR A 32 18.05 -4.14 -17.57
C THR A 32 19.32 -4.22 -16.74
N LYS A 33 20.24 -3.26 -16.90
CA LYS A 33 21.53 -3.27 -16.20
C LYS A 33 22.17 -1.88 -16.14
N ILE A 34 22.85 -1.58 -15.04
CA ILE A 34 23.78 -0.46 -14.92
C ILE A 34 25.18 -0.98 -15.29
N LEU A 35 25.84 -0.31 -16.23
CA LEU A 35 27.19 -0.66 -16.66
C LEU A 35 28.21 0.02 -15.75
N ILE A 36 28.96 -0.79 -15.01
CA ILE A 36 29.93 -0.35 -14.00
C ILE A 36 31.28 -0.96 -14.33
N ASN A 37 32.33 -0.13 -14.36
CA ASN A 37 33.68 -0.60 -14.60
C ASN A 37 34.17 -1.41 -13.37
N PRO A 38 34.59 -2.68 -13.53
CA PRO A 38 34.97 -3.52 -12.39
C PRO A 38 36.17 -3.03 -11.59
N SER A 39 37.12 -2.34 -12.24
CA SER A 39 38.37 -1.85 -11.63
C SER A 39 38.17 -0.52 -10.94
N THR A 40 37.51 0.44 -11.59
CA THR A 40 37.33 1.80 -11.06
C THR A 40 36.05 1.95 -10.22
N LYS A 41 35.15 0.97 -10.28
CA LYS A 41 33.80 1.00 -9.70
C LYS A 41 32.95 2.19 -10.17
N ARG A 42 33.32 2.83 -11.29
CA ARG A 42 32.58 3.95 -11.87
C ARG A 42 31.49 3.43 -12.81
N ALA A 43 30.25 3.88 -12.58
CA ALA A 43 29.15 3.66 -13.50
C ALA A 43 29.32 4.56 -14.74
N PHE A 44 29.19 3.97 -15.93
CA PHE A 44 29.47 4.67 -17.20
C PHE A 44 28.34 4.55 -18.25
N GLY A 45 27.32 3.73 -17.99
CA GLY A 45 26.18 3.62 -18.88
C GLY A 45 25.02 2.83 -18.31
N VAL A 46 23.92 2.82 -19.03
CA VAL A 46 22.70 2.09 -18.71
C VAL A 46 22.30 1.26 -19.93
N GLU A 47 22.12 -0.04 -19.73
CA GLU A 47 21.50 -0.95 -20.70
C GLU A 47 19.98 -0.96 -20.47
N PHE A 48 19.20 -0.84 -21.54
CA PHE A 48 17.76 -0.95 -21.50
C PHE A 48 17.22 -1.65 -22.74
N VAL A 49 15.99 -2.14 -22.66
CA VAL A 49 15.25 -2.68 -23.80
C VAL A 49 14.10 -1.76 -24.14
N ARG A 50 13.97 -1.44 -25.42
CA ARG A 50 12.89 -0.62 -25.97
C ARG A 50 12.49 -1.20 -27.33
N ASP A 51 11.20 -1.36 -27.55
CA ASP A 51 10.65 -1.84 -28.83
C ASP A 51 11.28 -3.19 -29.28
N GLY A 52 11.64 -4.05 -28.32
CA GLY A 52 12.27 -5.35 -28.55
C GLY A 52 13.80 -5.30 -28.75
N SER A 53 14.37 -4.12 -28.95
CA SER A 53 15.80 -3.90 -29.13
C SER A 53 16.50 -3.55 -27.82
N LYS A 54 17.71 -4.07 -27.65
CA LYS A 54 18.58 -3.74 -26.52
C LYS A 54 19.52 -2.62 -26.94
N ASP A 55 19.52 -1.54 -26.16
CA ASP A 55 20.33 -0.36 -26.40
C ASP A 55 21.12 0.05 -25.14
N VAL A 56 22.17 0.85 -25.35
CA VAL A 56 23.02 1.39 -24.28
C VAL A 56 23.13 2.90 -24.42
N ILE A 57 22.92 3.62 -23.31
CA ILE A 57 23.25 5.05 -23.20
C ILE A 57 24.45 5.21 -22.28
N THR A 58 25.48 5.91 -22.76
CA THR A 58 26.66 6.26 -21.97
C THR A 58 26.42 7.54 -21.16
N VAL A 59 27.06 7.62 -20.00
CA VAL A 59 26.84 8.68 -19.02
C VAL A 59 28.17 9.33 -18.66
N ARG A 60 28.21 10.68 -18.69
CA ARG A 60 29.42 11.46 -18.37
C ARG A 60 29.60 11.73 -16.88
N LYS A 61 28.50 11.86 -16.13
CA LYS A 61 28.50 12.27 -14.72
C LYS A 61 27.97 11.17 -13.81
N GLU A 62 26.65 11.03 -13.72
CA GLU A 62 26.00 10.23 -12.68
C GLU A 62 24.78 9.48 -13.22
N ILE A 63 24.50 8.33 -12.61
CA ILE A 63 23.27 7.56 -12.79
C ILE A 63 22.53 7.60 -11.46
N ILE A 64 21.31 8.13 -11.47
CA ILE A 64 20.45 8.22 -10.29
C ILE A 64 19.33 7.19 -10.44
N LEU A 65 19.28 6.25 -9.51
CA LEU A 65 18.29 5.18 -9.51
C LEU A 65 17.00 5.62 -8.81
N SER A 66 15.90 5.58 -9.55
CA SER A 66 14.56 5.99 -9.07
C SER A 66 13.49 4.95 -9.42
N ALA A 67 13.84 3.66 -9.43
CA ALA A 67 12.95 2.58 -9.85
C ALA A 67 11.98 2.10 -8.73
N GLY A 68 11.97 2.77 -7.58
CA GLY A 68 11.15 2.41 -6.41
C GLY A 68 11.82 1.37 -5.51
N SER A 69 11.23 1.09 -4.35
CA SER A 69 11.78 0.21 -3.30
C SER A 69 11.91 -1.26 -3.70
N ILE A 70 11.22 -1.69 -4.78
CA ILE A 70 11.24 -3.06 -5.28
C ILE A 70 12.19 -3.22 -6.46
N ASN A 71 12.06 -2.40 -7.51
CA ASN A 71 12.85 -2.60 -8.72
C ASN A 71 14.27 -2.01 -8.61
N SER A 72 14.51 -1.04 -7.72
CA SER A 72 15.86 -0.51 -7.51
C SER A 72 16.83 -1.57 -6.98
N PRO A 73 16.52 -2.32 -5.90
CA PRO A 73 17.41 -3.39 -5.45
C PRO A 73 17.55 -4.51 -6.48
N GLN A 74 16.48 -4.85 -7.23
CA GLN A 74 16.58 -5.80 -8.34
C GLN A 74 17.62 -5.35 -9.38
N LEU A 75 17.53 -4.10 -9.86
CA LEU A 75 18.43 -3.58 -10.88
C LEU A 75 19.88 -3.49 -10.38
N LEU A 76 20.10 -3.08 -9.13
CA LEU A 76 21.43 -3.08 -8.52
C LEU A 76 22.03 -4.49 -8.47
N MET A 77 21.25 -5.48 -8.01
CA MET A 77 21.71 -6.86 -7.95
C MET A 77 22.03 -7.41 -9.35
N LEU A 78 21.16 -7.18 -10.35
CA LEU A 78 21.43 -7.55 -11.76
C LEU A 78 22.68 -6.86 -12.34
N SER A 79 23.06 -5.72 -11.77
CA SER A 79 24.26 -4.96 -12.13
C SER A 79 25.50 -5.39 -11.34
N GLY A 80 25.40 -6.41 -10.49
CA GLY A 80 26.52 -6.94 -9.69
C GLY A 80 26.73 -6.21 -8.35
N VAL A 81 25.75 -5.42 -7.89
CA VAL A 81 25.80 -4.72 -6.60
C VAL A 81 24.73 -5.29 -5.67
N GLY A 82 25.15 -6.11 -4.70
CA GLY A 82 24.23 -6.80 -3.80
C GLY A 82 24.91 -7.93 -3.02
N PRO A 83 24.14 -8.76 -2.28
CA PRO A 83 24.71 -9.77 -1.40
C PRO A 83 25.47 -10.82 -2.20
N ARG A 84 26.77 -10.98 -1.93
CA ARG A 84 27.68 -11.84 -2.71
C ARG A 84 27.11 -13.23 -2.99
N ILE A 85 26.71 -13.95 -1.95
CA ILE A 85 26.20 -15.33 -2.05
C ILE A 85 24.99 -15.38 -3.01
N HIS A 86 24.04 -14.46 -2.86
CA HIS A 86 22.84 -14.36 -3.70
C HIS A 86 23.17 -14.09 -5.18
N LEU A 87 24.17 -13.24 -5.43
CA LEU A 87 24.61 -12.92 -6.78
C LEU A 87 25.32 -14.11 -7.44
N GLU A 88 26.19 -14.79 -6.69
CA GLU A 88 26.91 -15.98 -7.15
C GLU A 88 25.95 -17.14 -7.48
N GLU A 89 24.90 -17.36 -6.67
CA GLU A 89 23.83 -18.34 -6.92
C GLU A 89 23.10 -18.12 -8.26
N HIS A 90 23.01 -16.87 -8.73
CA HIS A 90 22.42 -16.53 -10.02
C HIS A 90 23.43 -16.37 -11.16
N GLY A 91 24.72 -16.66 -10.90
CA GLY A 91 25.80 -16.53 -11.87
C GLY A 91 26.07 -15.08 -12.28
N ILE A 92 25.88 -14.12 -11.36
CA ILE A 92 26.13 -12.70 -11.57
C ILE A 92 27.49 -12.33 -10.96
N ASN A 93 28.36 -11.70 -11.76
CA ASN A 93 29.65 -11.24 -11.28
C ASN A 93 29.47 -10.17 -10.18
N VAL A 94 30.12 -10.37 -9.04
CA VAL A 94 30.03 -9.48 -7.87
C VAL A 94 30.98 -8.30 -8.05
N LEU A 95 30.41 -7.12 -8.27
CA LEU A 95 31.15 -5.86 -8.32
C LEU A 95 31.28 -5.21 -6.95
N SER A 96 30.25 -5.33 -6.11
CA SER A 96 30.23 -4.80 -4.75
C SER A 96 29.31 -5.65 -3.88
N ASP A 97 29.85 -6.14 -2.77
CA ASP A 97 29.12 -6.92 -1.78
C ASP A 97 28.44 -5.98 -0.78
N LEU A 98 27.14 -5.77 -0.93
CA LEU A 98 26.33 -4.86 -0.12
C LEU A 98 24.99 -5.52 0.19
N PRO A 99 24.34 -5.20 1.33
CA PRO A 99 23.05 -5.79 1.72
C PRO A 99 21.86 -5.20 0.91
N VAL A 100 22.00 -5.14 -0.42
CA VAL A 100 20.95 -4.64 -1.32
C VAL A 100 19.77 -5.59 -1.29
N GLY A 101 18.57 -5.02 -1.14
CA GLY A 101 17.33 -5.78 -1.04
C GLY A 101 16.92 -6.08 0.40
N GLU A 102 17.79 -5.88 1.39
CA GLU A 102 17.45 -6.04 2.80
C GLU A 102 16.68 -4.85 3.38
N ASN A 103 16.17 -5.01 4.61
CA ASN A 103 15.52 -3.95 5.39
C ASN A 103 14.26 -3.39 4.72
N MET A 104 13.53 -4.23 3.97
CA MET A 104 12.22 -3.86 3.43
C MET A 104 11.26 -3.59 4.59
N GLN A 105 10.54 -2.48 4.49
CA GLN A 105 9.51 -2.07 5.43
C GLN A 105 8.29 -1.62 4.65
N ASP A 106 7.12 -1.94 5.17
CA ASP A 106 5.85 -1.42 4.70
C ASP A 106 4.93 -1.21 5.90
N HIS A 107 3.95 -0.32 5.76
CA HIS A 107 2.93 -0.10 6.79
C HIS A 107 1.80 -1.10 6.62
N VAL A 108 1.61 -1.96 7.61
CA VAL A 108 0.50 -2.93 7.60
C VAL A 108 -0.71 -2.35 8.32
N ALA A 109 -1.89 -2.56 7.74
CA ALA A 109 -3.17 -2.11 8.27
C ALA A 109 -4.01 -3.27 8.81
N MET A 110 -4.77 -3.04 9.87
CA MET A 110 -5.89 -3.90 10.22
C MET A 110 -7.09 -3.55 9.34
N GLY A 111 -7.34 -4.39 8.33
CA GLY A 111 -8.49 -4.24 7.44
C GLY A 111 -9.81 -4.66 8.09
N GLY A 112 -10.92 -4.16 7.57
CA GLY A 112 -12.25 -4.74 7.84
C GLY A 112 -12.90 -4.40 9.18
N LEU A 113 -12.28 -3.58 10.03
CA LEU A 113 -12.88 -3.07 11.27
C LEU A 113 -14.07 -2.15 10.96
N THR A 114 -15.29 -2.69 11.05
CA THR A 114 -16.51 -2.07 10.52
C THR A 114 -17.45 -1.63 11.62
N PHE A 115 -18.06 -0.47 11.44
CA PHE A 115 -19.06 0.08 12.35
C PHE A 115 -20.33 0.42 11.58
N LEU A 116 -21.46 -0.14 12.00
CA LEU A 116 -22.78 0.16 11.44
C LEU A 116 -23.30 1.46 12.02
N VAL A 117 -24.04 2.23 11.21
CA VAL A 117 -24.74 3.44 11.63
C VAL A 117 -26.18 3.42 11.10
N ASP A 118 -27.08 4.17 11.74
CA ASP A 118 -28.49 4.20 11.36
C ASP A 118 -28.81 5.29 10.33
N LYS A 119 -27.98 6.32 10.23
CA LYS A 119 -28.19 7.43 9.29
C LYS A 119 -27.66 7.08 7.90
N PRO A 120 -28.39 7.44 6.81
CA PRO A 120 -28.00 7.15 5.43
C PRO A 120 -26.92 8.11 4.89
N VAL A 121 -25.81 8.25 5.61
CA VAL A 121 -24.74 9.23 5.33
C VAL A 121 -23.46 8.61 4.78
N SER A 122 -23.33 7.28 4.82
CA SER A 122 -22.17 6.58 4.29
C SER A 122 -22.21 6.44 2.77
N ILE A 123 -21.07 6.13 2.16
CA ILE A 123 -20.95 5.77 0.75
C ILE A 123 -21.42 4.32 0.61
N VAL A 124 -22.60 4.15 0.01
CA VAL A 124 -23.12 2.88 -0.49
C VAL A 124 -23.33 3.01 -1.98
N GLN A 125 -22.69 2.15 -2.76
CA GLN A 125 -22.59 2.31 -4.21
C GLN A 125 -23.97 2.39 -4.89
N ASP A 126 -24.93 1.61 -4.42
CA ASP A 126 -26.27 1.52 -5.00
C ASP A 126 -27.11 2.81 -4.84
N ARG A 127 -26.69 3.76 -3.99
CA ARG A 127 -27.33 5.10 -3.89
C ARG A 127 -26.93 6.05 -4.99
N PHE A 128 -25.87 5.74 -5.73
CA PHE A 128 -25.34 6.65 -6.71
C PHE A 128 -25.76 6.29 -8.13
N GLN A 129 -26.31 7.28 -8.83
CA GLN A 129 -26.61 7.16 -10.26
C GLN A 129 -25.39 7.58 -11.09
N ALA A 130 -24.93 6.69 -11.97
CA ALA A 130 -23.69 6.87 -12.71
C ALA A 130 -23.68 8.13 -13.60
N PHE A 131 -24.76 8.39 -14.35
CA PHE A 131 -24.80 9.49 -15.31
C PHE A 131 -24.79 10.89 -14.65
N PRO A 132 -25.69 11.22 -13.70
CA PRO A 132 -25.65 12.52 -13.00
C PRO A 132 -24.33 12.76 -12.26
N MET A 133 -23.79 11.70 -11.64
CA MET A 133 -22.51 11.76 -10.93
C MET A 133 -21.35 12.10 -11.90
N MET A 134 -21.31 11.44 -13.06
CA MET A 134 -20.34 11.72 -14.11
C MET A 134 -20.45 13.16 -14.60
N MET A 135 -21.66 13.64 -14.87
CA MET A 135 -21.86 15.02 -15.35
C MET A 135 -21.34 16.04 -14.35
N LYS A 136 -21.67 15.90 -13.05
CA LYS A 136 -21.16 16.80 -12.01
C LYS A 136 -19.63 16.80 -11.92
N TYR A 137 -19.00 15.65 -12.11
CA TYR A 137 -17.55 15.54 -12.12
C TYR A 137 -16.92 16.20 -13.35
N VAL A 138 -17.45 15.94 -14.55
CA VAL A 138 -16.86 16.45 -15.79
C VAL A 138 -17.06 17.96 -15.94
N THR A 139 -18.23 18.49 -15.60
CA THR A 139 -18.52 19.92 -15.78
C THR A 139 -17.93 20.77 -14.66
N ASN A 140 -18.06 20.32 -13.41
CA ASN A 140 -17.76 21.16 -12.25
C ASN A 140 -16.52 20.69 -11.47
N SER A 141 -15.94 19.53 -11.80
CA SER A 141 -14.89 18.90 -10.99
C SER A 141 -15.34 18.62 -9.55
N GLU A 142 -16.63 18.31 -9.37
CA GLU A 142 -17.30 18.11 -8.10
C GLU A 142 -18.03 16.77 -8.02
N GLY A 143 -18.55 16.46 -6.83
CA GLY A 143 -19.41 15.30 -6.60
C GLY A 143 -18.65 14.03 -6.24
N PRO A 144 -19.36 12.90 -6.04
CA PRO A 144 -18.80 11.69 -5.44
C PRO A 144 -17.60 11.07 -6.19
N MET A 145 -17.41 11.34 -7.49
CA MET A 145 -16.24 10.85 -8.23
C MET A 145 -14.93 11.54 -7.86
N THR A 146 -14.98 12.65 -7.11
CA THR A 146 -13.78 13.32 -6.60
C THR A 146 -13.24 12.68 -5.33
N THR A 147 -14.04 11.80 -4.70
CA THR A 147 -13.65 11.07 -3.49
C THR A 147 -12.43 10.19 -3.74
N LEU A 148 -11.64 9.95 -2.70
CA LEU A 148 -10.42 9.16 -2.82
C LEU A 148 -10.70 7.65 -2.85
N GLY A 149 -11.97 7.26 -2.71
CA GLY A 149 -12.43 5.89 -2.90
C GLY A 149 -12.13 4.95 -1.73
N GLY A 150 -11.82 5.46 -0.55
CA GLY A 150 -11.59 4.61 0.63
C GLY A 150 -10.91 5.25 1.84
N VAL A 151 -10.37 6.47 1.75
CA VAL A 151 -9.80 7.19 2.91
C VAL A 151 -10.14 8.66 2.80
N GLU A 152 -11.02 9.14 3.69
CA GLU A 152 -11.51 10.53 3.72
C GLU A 152 -11.08 11.25 5.00
N GLY A 153 -10.56 10.51 5.99
CA GLY A 153 -10.02 11.07 7.23
C GLY A 153 -8.74 10.36 7.65
N LEU A 154 -7.83 11.13 8.25
CA LEU A 154 -6.58 10.62 8.82
C LEU A 154 -6.49 11.03 10.29
N GLY A 155 -5.98 10.13 11.11
CA GLY A 155 -5.64 10.40 12.51
C GLY A 155 -4.27 9.83 12.84
N PHE A 156 -3.55 10.45 13.76
CA PHE A 156 -2.28 9.94 14.25
C PHE A 156 -2.36 9.88 15.78
N VAL A 157 -2.07 8.71 16.34
CA VAL A 157 -2.16 8.49 17.78
C VAL A 157 -0.94 7.73 18.27
N ASN A 158 -0.71 7.85 19.57
CA ASN A 158 0.23 7.03 20.31
C ASN A 158 -0.54 5.94 21.05
N THR A 159 -0.16 4.69 20.87
CA THR A 159 -0.53 3.63 21.80
C THR A 159 0.26 3.77 23.10
N LYS A 160 -0.02 2.91 24.08
CA LYS A 160 0.77 2.83 25.32
C LYS A 160 2.24 2.43 25.08
N TYR A 161 2.57 1.91 23.89
CA TYR A 161 3.93 1.56 23.48
C TYR A 161 4.63 2.67 22.68
N GLY A 162 3.88 3.67 22.24
CA GLY A 162 4.36 4.76 21.40
C GLY A 162 5.19 5.79 22.18
N ASN A 163 6.04 6.51 21.47
CA ASN A 163 6.76 7.64 22.03
C ASN A 163 5.90 8.91 21.90
N ARG A 164 5.86 9.76 22.93
CA ARG A 164 5.14 11.04 22.88
C ARG A 164 5.55 11.92 21.69
N SER A 165 6.78 11.82 21.21
CA SER A 165 7.31 12.64 20.12
C SER A 165 6.92 12.18 18.71
N TRP A 166 6.48 10.92 18.51
CA TRP A 166 6.07 10.44 17.19
C TRP A 166 5.04 9.31 17.26
N PRO A 167 3.96 9.37 16.44
CA PRO A 167 2.89 8.38 16.43
C PRO A 167 3.38 7.01 15.98
N ASP A 168 2.82 5.97 16.57
CA ASP A 168 3.02 4.56 16.20
C ASP A 168 1.82 3.99 15.42
N ILE A 169 0.65 4.64 15.48
CA ILE A 169 -0.55 4.31 14.71
C ILE A 169 -1.03 5.49 13.87
N GLN A 170 -1.32 5.21 12.60
CA GLN A 170 -2.12 6.08 11.73
C GLN A 170 -3.48 5.44 11.51
N PHE A 171 -4.55 6.22 11.68
CA PHE A 171 -5.89 5.81 11.30
C PHE A 171 -6.22 6.26 9.89
N HIS A 172 -6.71 5.33 9.08
CA HIS A 172 -7.38 5.62 7.82
C HIS A 172 -8.87 5.44 8.02
N MET A 173 -9.63 6.53 7.92
CA MET A 173 -11.08 6.54 8.11
C MET A 173 -11.76 6.60 6.76
N ALA A 174 -12.74 5.73 6.54
CA ALA A 174 -13.61 5.77 5.37
C ALA A 174 -15.07 5.81 5.80
N PRO A 175 -15.92 6.64 5.15
CA PRO A 175 -17.37 6.55 5.28
C PRO A 175 -17.92 5.37 4.47
N ALA A 176 -17.24 4.22 4.50
CA ALA A 176 -17.57 3.00 3.77
C ALA A 176 -16.97 1.78 4.48
N SER A 177 -17.38 0.58 4.08
CA SER A 177 -16.80 -0.70 4.51
C SER A 177 -16.69 -1.66 3.32
N PHE A 178 -16.13 -2.85 3.52
CA PHE A 178 -16.07 -3.92 2.54
C PHE A 178 -17.46 -4.37 2.04
N SER A 179 -18.54 -4.06 2.76
CA SER A 179 -19.92 -4.34 2.34
C SER A 179 -20.57 -3.23 1.48
N SER A 180 -19.94 -2.06 1.35
CA SER A 180 -20.52 -0.85 0.75
C SER A 180 -20.85 -0.95 -0.74
N ASP A 181 -20.28 -1.92 -1.44
CA ASP A 181 -20.49 -2.14 -2.88
C ASP A 181 -21.18 -3.48 -3.18
N ALA A 182 -21.74 -4.13 -2.15
CA ALA A 182 -22.34 -5.45 -2.24
C ALA A 182 -21.42 -6.51 -2.87
N GLY A 183 -20.09 -6.33 -2.77
CA GLY A 183 -19.09 -7.31 -3.20
C GLY A 183 -18.73 -7.22 -4.67
N LYS A 184 -19.15 -6.15 -5.36
CA LYS A 184 -18.91 -5.94 -6.80
C LYS A 184 -17.43 -5.76 -7.15
N ARG A 185 -16.65 -5.09 -6.29
CA ARG A 185 -15.23 -4.77 -6.53
C ARG A 185 -14.37 -4.85 -5.27
N VAL A 186 -14.81 -4.30 -4.14
CA VAL A 186 -14.00 -4.14 -2.92
C VAL A 186 -13.52 -5.49 -2.42
N ARG A 187 -14.37 -6.52 -2.45
CA ARG A 187 -13.98 -7.91 -2.12
C ARG A 187 -12.75 -8.38 -2.90
N HIS A 188 -12.73 -8.15 -4.21
CA HIS A 188 -11.64 -8.58 -5.08
C HIS A 188 -10.39 -7.71 -4.93
N VAL A 189 -10.56 -6.39 -4.83
CA VAL A 189 -9.45 -5.44 -4.64
C VAL A 189 -8.72 -5.70 -3.32
N MET A 190 -9.46 -6.04 -2.27
CA MET A 190 -8.91 -6.33 -0.94
C MET A 190 -8.53 -7.81 -0.74
N GLY A 191 -8.71 -8.66 -1.75
CA GLY A 191 -8.33 -10.07 -1.67
C GLY A 191 -9.13 -10.90 -0.65
N LEU A 192 -10.35 -10.50 -0.32
CA LEU A 192 -11.16 -11.22 0.67
C LEU A 192 -11.62 -12.57 0.14
N THR A 193 -11.41 -13.63 0.93
CA THR A 193 -11.93 -14.96 0.60
C THR A 193 -13.44 -15.00 0.55
N ASP A 194 -13.96 -15.97 -0.20
CA ASP A 194 -15.39 -16.13 -0.35
C ASP A 194 -16.12 -16.38 0.96
N THR A 195 -15.53 -17.26 1.78
CA THR A 195 -16.00 -17.60 3.11
C THR A 195 -16.07 -16.38 4.02
N LEU A 196 -15.00 -15.56 4.05
CA LEU A 196 -14.94 -14.37 4.89
C LEU A 196 -16.01 -13.35 4.47
N TYR A 197 -16.06 -13.03 3.17
CA TYR A 197 -17.01 -12.05 2.65
C TYR A 197 -18.46 -12.46 2.89
N ASN A 198 -18.83 -13.69 2.52
CA ASN A 198 -20.20 -14.17 2.63
C ASN A 198 -20.67 -14.30 4.08
N THR A 199 -19.77 -14.61 5.00
CA THR A 199 -20.10 -14.74 6.43
C THR A 199 -20.22 -13.39 7.12
N VAL A 200 -19.25 -12.49 6.90
CA VAL A 200 -19.11 -11.28 7.71
C VAL A 200 -19.73 -10.06 7.03
N TYR A 201 -19.49 -9.85 5.74
CA TYR A 201 -19.79 -8.58 5.06
C TYR A 201 -21.05 -8.63 4.21
N ARG A 202 -21.38 -9.77 3.58
CA ARG A 202 -22.62 -9.94 2.81
C ARG A 202 -23.89 -9.70 3.63
N PRO A 203 -24.01 -10.13 4.91
CA PRO A 203 -25.21 -9.87 5.72
C PRO A 203 -25.48 -8.39 6.00
N ILE A 204 -24.45 -7.54 5.87
CA ILE A 204 -24.54 -6.08 6.05
C ILE A 204 -24.36 -5.33 4.73
N ALA A 205 -24.48 -6.01 3.59
CA ALA A 205 -24.45 -5.37 2.28
C ALA A 205 -25.52 -4.27 2.19
N ASN A 206 -25.16 -3.15 1.56
CA ASN A 206 -26.00 -1.97 1.38
C ASN A 206 -26.49 -1.27 2.66
N ARG A 207 -26.06 -1.70 3.85
CA ARG A 207 -26.30 -0.97 5.11
C ARG A 207 -25.27 0.15 5.27
N ASP A 208 -25.64 1.20 5.99
CA ASP A 208 -24.69 2.26 6.29
C ASP A 208 -23.61 1.79 7.26
N ALA A 209 -22.37 2.00 6.83
CA ALA A 209 -21.20 1.62 7.60
C ALA A 209 -20.03 2.57 7.36
N TRP A 210 -19.16 2.65 8.36
CA TRP A 210 -17.86 3.31 8.24
C TRP A 210 -16.76 2.41 8.81
N THR A 211 -15.53 2.70 8.44
CA THR A 211 -14.34 1.98 8.89
C THR A 211 -13.29 2.94 9.41
N ILE A 212 -12.51 2.48 10.37
CA ILE A 212 -11.30 3.13 10.85
C ILE A 212 -10.23 2.07 10.99
N MET A 213 -9.28 2.08 10.07
CA MET A 213 -8.22 1.09 9.97
C MET A 213 -6.99 1.61 10.71
N PRO A 214 -6.53 0.97 11.81
CA PRO A 214 -5.22 1.25 12.36
C PRO A 214 -4.13 0.71 11.41
N LEU A 215 -3.20 1.57 11.04
CA LEU A 215 -1.97 1.27 10.30
C LEU A 215 -0.77 1.41 11.23
N LEU A 216 0.13 0.44 11.17
CA LEU A 216 1.38 0.45 11.93
C LEU A 216 2.41 1.33 11.23
N LEU A 217 2.80 2.43 11.87
CA LEU A 217 3.75 3.41 11.29
C LEU A 217 5.22 3.06 11.52
N ARG A 218 5.50 2.26 12.54
CA ARG A 218 6.86 1.95 12.98
C ARG A 218 7.01 0.44 13.18
N PRO A 219 6.84 -0.36 12.10
CA PRO A 219 7.04 -1.80 12.20
C PRO A 219 8.48 -2.09 12.64
N ARG A 220 8.65 -3.11 13.48
CA ARG A 220 9.95 -3.70 13.81
C ARG A 220 10.31 -4.84 12.88
N SER A 221 9.30 -5.53 12.34
CA SER A 221 9.49 -6.57 11.33
C SER A 221 10.25 -6.01 10.12
N ARG A 222 11.15 -6.82 9.56
CA ARG A 222 11.95 -6.48 8.38
C ARG A 222 11.86 -7.60 7.35
N GLY A 223 11.59 -7.18 6.12
CA GLY A 223 11.56 -8.05 4.96
C GLY A 223 12.77 -7.88 4.06
N TRP A 224 12.69 -8.50 2.89
CA TRP A 224 13.67 -8.41 1.83
C TRP A 224 13.05 -8.48 0.43
N VAL A 225 13.82 -8.04 -0.56
CA VAL A 225 13.57 -8.19 -2.00
C VAL A 225 14.77 -8.88 -2.63
N ARG A 226 14.56 -10.05 -3.25
CA ARG A 226 15.62 -10.87 -3.85
C ARG A 226 15.36 -11.16 -5.31
N LEU A 227 16.42 -11.42 -6.07
CA LEU A 227 16.25 -11.87 -7.45
C LEU A 227 15.53 -13.22 -7.49
N ARG A 228 14.62 -13.38 -8.44
CA ARG A 228 14.07 -14.69 -8.81
C ARG A 228 15.02 -15.42 -9.77
N SER A 229 15.61 -14.66 -10.69
CA SER A 229 16.60 -15.14 -11.66
C SER A 229 17.41 -13.96 -12.20
N LYS A 230 18.37 -14.25 -13.08
CA LYS A 230 19.12 -13.23 -13.84
C LYS A 230 18.31 -12.56 -14.97
N ASN A 231 17.05 -12.96 -15.21
CA ASN A 231 16.21 -12.35 -16.23
C ASN A 231 15.61 -11.03 -15.70
N PRO A 232 15.96 -9.86 -16.30
CA PRO A 232 15.47 -8.55 -15.83
C PRO A 232 13.97 -8.32 -16.02
N PHE A 233 13.28 -9.20 -16.75
CA PHE A 233 11.83 -9.14 -16.98
C PHE A 233 11.03 -10.02 -16.01
N GLN A 234 11.71 -10.86 -15.21
CA GLN A 234 11.04 -11.62 -14.16
C GLN A 234 10.96 -10.78 -12.89
N TYR A 235 9.78 -10.70 -12.29
CA TYR A 235 9.60 -9.99 -11.03
C TYR A 235 10.44 -10.61 -9.90
N PRO A 236 11.00 -9.79 -9.01
CA PRO A 236 11.76 -10.27 -7.88
C PRO A 236 10.86 -11.03 -6.90
N ILE A 237 11.48 -11.79 -6.01
CA ILE A 237 10.78 -12.40 -4.87
C ILE A 237 10.75 -11.35 -3.76
N ILE A 238 9.56 -11.15 -3.19
CA ILE A 238 9.32 -10.16 -2.14
C ILE A 238 8.86 -10.92 -0.90
N ASN A 239 9.57 -10.73 0.20
CA ASN A 239 9.12 -11.19 1.51
C ASN A 239 9.05 -9.97 2.42
N ALA A 240 7.84 -9.47 2.69
CA ALA A 240 7.67 -8.35 3.60
C ALA A 240 7.86 -8.74 5.08
N ASN A 241 7.78 -10.05 5.38
CA ASN A 241 7.96 -10.63 6.70
C ASN A 241 7.07 -9.97 7.77
N TYR A 242 5.80 -9.71 7.43
CA TYR A 242 4.88 -9.02 8.34
C TYR A 242 4.67 -9.80 9.63
N PHE A 243 4.71 -9.07 10.74
CA PHE A 243 4.43 -9.60 12.08
C PHE A 243 5.42 -10.67 12.58
N ASP A 244 6.63 -10.68 12.02
CA ASP A 244 7.76 -11.47 12.52
C ASP A 244 8.14 -11.03 13.94
N ASP A 245 8.18 -9.72 14.19
CA ASP A 245 8.26 -9.18 15.55
C ASP A 245 6.85 -9.10 16.17
N PRO A 246 6.55 -9.84 17.26
CA PRO A 246 5.24 -9.83 17.91
C PRO A 246 4.84 -8.46 18.47
N PHE A 247 5.80 -7.53 18.64
CA PHE A 247 5.51 -6.15 19.06
C PHE A 247 4.63 -5.41 18.06
N ASP A 248 4.74 -5.73 16.76
CA ASP A 248 3.96 -5.09 15.70
C ASP A 248 2.47 -5.37 15.87
N ILE A 249 2.12 -6.63 16.15
CA ILE A 249 0.74 -7.05 16.45
C ILE A 249 0.24 -6.41 17.73
N LYS A 250 1.03 -6.42 18.82
CA LYS A 250 0.64 -5.82 20.09
C LYS A 250 0.28 -4.34 19.92
N THR A 251 1.02 -3.62 19.08
CA THR A 251 0.76 -2.21 18.76
C THR A 251 -0.54 -2.04 17.98
N LEU A 252 -0.79 -2.85 16.95
CA LEU A 252 -2.05 -2.82 16.19
C LEU A 252 -3.27 -3.19 17.03
N VAL A 253 -3.16 -4.16 17.95
CA VAL A 253 -4.23 -4.52 18.89
C VAL A 253 -4.63 -3.30 19.75
N GLU A 254 -3.66 -2.53 20.25
CA GLU A 254 -3.96 -1.28 20.95
C GLU A 254 -4.59 -0.22 20.02
N GLY A 255 -4.15 -0.16 18.76
CA GLY A 255 -4.79 0.63 17.71
C GLY A 255 -6.26 0.28 17.50
N ALA A 256 -6.60 -1.02 17.46
CA ALA A 256 -7.97 -1.51 17.33
C ALA A 256 -8.83 -1.10 18.53
N LYS A 257 -8.30 -1.24 19.76
CA LYS A 257 -8.98 -0.78 20.98
C LYS A 257 -9.24 0.73 20.96
N ILE A 258 -8.28 1.54 20.49
CA ILE A 258 -8.47 2.99 20.33
C ILE A 258 -9.57 3.28 19.31
N ALA A 259 -9.58 2.60 18.16
CA ALA A 259 -10.61 2.75 17.13
C ALA A 259 -12.02 2.45 17.67
N VAL A 260 -12.18 1.37 18.45
CA VAL A 260 -13.46 1.05 19.09
C VAL A 260 -13.88 2.14 20.07
N ARG A 261 -12.97 2.68 20.88
CA ARG A 261 -13.28 3.82 21.78
C ARG A 261 -13.69 5.07 21.00
N ILE A 262 -13.04 5.36 19.87
CA ILE A 262 -13.41 6.49 19.00
C ILE A 262 -14.84 6.32 18.51
N SER A 263 -15.25 5.11 18.08
CA SER A 263 -16.61 4.86 17.61
C SER A 263 -17.71 5.08 18.66
N GLN A 264 -17.34 5.07 19.95
CA GLN A 264 -18.24 5.23 21.09
C GLN A 264 -18.24 6.68 21.63
N ALA A 265 -17.41 7.56 21.07
CA ALA A 265 -17.34 8.96 21.48
C ALA A 265 -18.68 9.69 21.28
N SER A 266 -18.89 10.78 22.03
CA SER A 266 -20.13 11.58 21.98
C SER A 266 -20.51 12.02 20.56
N ALA A 267 -19.53 12.38 19.74
CA ALA A 267 -19.73 12.78 18.35
C ALA A 267 -20.38 11.70 17.47
N PHE A 268 -20.19 10.41 17.79
CA PHE A 268 -20.76 9.27 17.07
C PHE A 268 -22.14 8.84 17.56
N LYS A 269 -22.58 9.30 18.74
CA LYS A 269 -23.90 8.96 19.29
C LYS A 269 -25.04 9.33 18.35
N GLN A 270 -24.92 10.47 17.65
CA GLN A 270 -25.93 10.93 16.70
C GLN A 270 -26.11 10.00 15.47
N PHE A 271 -25.14 9.11 15.21
CA PHE A 271 -25.19 8.14 14.12
C PHE A 271 -25.56 6.73 14.63
N ASN A 272 -25.67 6.56 15.95
CA ASN A 272 -25.84 5.28 16.61
C ASN A 272 -24.78 4.25 16.14
N SER A 273 -23.51 4.68 16.15
CA SER A 273 -22.39 3.86 15.68
C SER A 273 -22.21 2.63 16.56
N ARG A 274 -22.16 1.46 15.93
CA ARG A 274 -22.02 0.16 16.60
C ARG A 274 -20.99 -0.69 15.88
N LEU A 275 -20.05 -1.26 16.64
CA LEU A 275 -19.12 -2.25 16.11
C LEU A 275 -19.89 -3.41 15.47
N HIS A 276 -19.48 -3.82 14.27
CA HIS A 276 -20.00 -5.01 13.62
C HIS A 276 -19.52 -6.26 14.36
N THR A 277 -20.45 -7.07 14.86
CA THR A 277 -20.15 -8.14 15.82
C THR A 277 -20.11 -9.55 15.25
N ILE A 278 -20.32 -9.73 13.95
CA ILE A 278 -20.16 -11.06 13.33
C ILE A 278 -18.67 -11.43 13.36
N PRO A 279 -18.26 -12.48 14.09
CA PRO A 279 -16.86 -12.83 14.22
C PRO A 279 -16.29 -13.40 12.92
N PHE A 280 -15.01 -13.14 12.66
CA PHE A 280 -14.29 -13.74 11.54
C PHE A 280 -14.30 -15.27 11.67
N PRO A 281 -14.56 -16.04 10.59
CA PRO A 281 -14.71 -17.49 10.66
C PRO A 281 -13.53 -18.22 11.32
N ASN A 282 -12.30 -17.79 11.04
CA ASN A 282 -11.05 -18.34 11.56
C ASN A 282 -10.66 -17.84 12.97
N CYS A 283 -11.46 -16.93 13.55
CA CYS A 283 -11.20 -16.32 14.86
C CYS A 283 -12.29 -16.63 15.90
N ARG A 284 -13.25 -17.51 15.58
CA ARG A 284 -14.40 -17.84 16.45
C ARG A 284 -14.01 -18.51 17.77
N GLN A 285 -12.85 -19.13 17.83
CA GLN A 285 -12.28 -19.75 19.03
C GLN A 285 -11.91 -18.73 20.11
N TYR A 286 -11.71 -17.46 19.73
CA TYR A 286 -11.38 -16.40 20.67
C TYR A 286 -12.64 -15.65 21.10
N LYS A 287 -12.66 -15.21 22.36
CA LYS A 287 -13.74 -14.33 22.86
C LYS A 287 -13.76 -13.06 22.01
N PHE A 288 -14.92 -12.73 21.44
CA PHE A 288 -15.05 -11.54 20.59
C PHE A 288 -14.55 -10.27 21.30
N ALA A 289 -13.81 -9.44 20.57
CA ALA A 289 -13.17 -8.22 21.06
C ALA A 289 -12.11 -8.38 22.17
N SER A 290 -11.64 -9.60 22.44
CA SER A 290 -10.42 -9.84 23.23
C SER A 290 -9.15 -9.52 22.43
N ASP A 291 -8.02 -9.42 23.12
CA ASP A 291 -6.70 -9.21 22.48
C ASP A 291 -6.38 -10.32 21.48
N ASP A 292 -6.66 -11.58 21.83
CA ASP A 292 -6.45 -12.74 20.93
C ASP A 292 -7.36 -12.69 19.69
N TYR A 293 -8.60 -12.23 19.86
CA TYR A 293 -9.50 -12.01 18.72
C TYR A 293 -8.97 -10.92 17.80
N TRP A 294 -8.48 -9.80 18.35
CA TRP A 294 -7.92 -8.71 17.55
C TRP A 294 -6.65 -9.13 16.82
N GLU A 295 -5.75 -9.86 17.48
CA GLU A 295 -4.59 -10.43 16.81
C GLU A 295 -5.00 -11.34 15.64
N CYS A 296 -5.94 -12.26 15.87
CA CYS A 296 -6.43 -13.15 14.81
C CYS A 296 -7.03 -12.36 13.63
N HIS A 297 -7.85 -11.34 13.92
CA HIS A 297 -8.40 -10.45 12.90
C HIS A 297 -7.29 -9.77 12.10
N ILE A 298 -6.30 -9.15 12.77
CA ILE A 298 -5.19 -8.44 12.12
C ILE A 298 -4.40 -9.35 11.16
N ARG A 299 -4.27 -10.64 11.47
CA ARG A 299 -3.56 -11.62 10.65
C ARG A 299 -4.38 -12.22 9.49
N THR A 300 -5.68 -11.94 9.42
CA THR A 300 -6.61 -12.50 8.42
C THR A 300 -6.68 -11.64 7.17
#